data_AF-Q0FY41-F1
#
_entry.id   AF-Q0FY41-F1
#
_cell.length_a   1.000
_cell.length_b   1.000
_cell.length_c   1.000
_cell.angle_alpha   90.00
_cell.angle_beta   90.00
_cell.angle_gamma   90.00
#
_symmetry.space_group_name_H-M   'P 1'
#
loop_
_entity.id
_entity.type
_entity.pdbx_description
1 polymer ?
#
loop_
_entity_poly.entity_id
_entity_poly.type
_entity_poly.pdbx_seq_one_letter_code
_entity_poly.pdbx_strand_id
1 'polypeptide(L)'
;MTDRTGNLPSLPGVFPDMEAPVVRNGYDGDRELTMMRWGMPSPKFVTKDRKTDPGVTNIRNTKSPHWRRWLSPEHRCVVAFTSFSEYERAGGKKVPVWIALSEERPLAVFASIMGVAPPRIRGLGAIRPNHLHCGLRTLRAR
;
A
#
# COMPACT_ATOMS: atom_id res chain seq x y z
N MET A 1 -4.94 -11.39 17.98
CA MET A 1 -4.02 -10.88 16.94
C MET A 1 -3.26 -12.04 16.34
N THR A 2 -3.26 -12.16 15.02
CA THR A 2 -2.59 -13.21 14.24
C THR A 2 -1.45 -12.62 13.44
N ASP A 3 -0.26 -13.18 13.56
CA ASP A 3 0.90 -12.80 12.74
C ASP A 3 1.09 -13.81 11.60
N ARG A 4 1.02 -13.32 10.36
CA ARG A 4 1.28 -14.10 9.13
C ARG A 4 2.62 -13.75 8.48
N THR A 5 3.41 -12.87 9.07
CA THR A 5 4.70 -12.41 8.54
C THR A 5 5.86 -13.28 9.01
N GLY A 6 5.70 -14.02 10.10
CA GLY A 6 6.76 -14.86 10.67
C GLY A 6 7.91 -14.01 11.20
N ASN A 7 9.15 -14.44 10.98
CA ASN A 7 10.33 -13.65 11.35
C ASN A 7 10.64 -12.59 10.27
N LEU A 8 9.80 -11.56 10.20
CA LEU A 8 9.89 -10.50 9.19
C LEU A 8 11.27 -9.80 9.29
N PRO A 9 12.11 -9.87 8.24
CA PRO A 9 13.39 -9.19 8.23
C PRO A 9 13.20 -7.67 8.22
N SER A 10 14.26 -6.95 8.60
CA SER A 10 14.30 -5.50 8.40
C SER A 10 14.11 -5.15 6.92
N LEU A 11 13.22 -4.21 6.64
CA LEU A 11 12.93 -3.73 5.29
C LEU A 11 13.59 -2.36 5.11
N PRO A 12 14.78 -2.28 4.46
CA PRO A 12 15.50 -1.01 4.29
C PRO A 12 14.80 -0.02 3.37
N GLY A 13 13.83 -0.49 2.57
CA GLY A 13 12.98 0.33 1.74
C GLY A 13 11.84 -0.49 1.14
N VAL A 14 10.67 0.14 1.05
CA VAL A 14 9.50 -0.41 0.37
C VAL A 14 9.15 0.56 -0.75
N PHE A 15 9.03 0.05 -1.98
CA PHE A 15 8.75 0.86 -3.17
C PHE A 15 7.41 0.44 -3.80
N PRO A 16 6.82 1.27 -4.69
CA PRO A 16 5.61 0.88 -5.41
C PRO A 16 5.75 -0.51 -6.06
N ASP A 17 4.67 -1.30 -6.07
CA ASP A 17 4.65 -2.69 -6.58
C ASP A 17 5.40 -3.73 -5.71
N MET A 18 6.02 -3.32 -4.60
CA MET A 18 6.60 -4.23 -3.59
C MET A 18 5.58 -4.58 -2.50
N GLU A 19 5.90 -5.56 -1.66
CA GLU A 19 5.11 -5.89 -0.48
C GLU A 19 5.48 -5.00 0.72
N ALA A 20 4.47 -4.61 1.49
CA ALA A 20 4.60 -3.81 2.69
C ALA A 20 3.98 -4.55 3.89
N PRO A 21 4.54 -4.37 5.11
CA PRO A 21 3.94 -4.89 6.33
C PRO A 21 2.68 -4.10 6.68
N VAL A 22 1.56 -4.80 6.79
CA VAL A 22 0.24 -4.22 7.00
C VAL A 22 -0.47 -4.89 8.16
N VAL A 23 -1.03 -4.08 9.06
CA VAL A 23 -2.03 -4.56 10.03
C VAL A 23 -3.43 -4.27 9.50
N ARG A 24 -4.26 -5.29 9.44
CA ARG A 24 -5.65 -5.22 8.98
C ARG A 24 -6.61 -5.87 9.98
N ASN A 25 -7.91 -5.64 9.77
CA ASN A 25 -8.93 -6.45 10.41
C ASN A 25 -9.01 -7.81 9.72
N GLY A 26 -8.88 -8.88 10.49
CA GLY A 26 -9.17 -10.25 10.07
C GLY A 26 -10.68 -10.50 10.01
N TYR A 27 -11.07 -11.63 9.40
CA TYR A 27 -12.48 -11.99 9.22
C TYR A 27 -13.22 -12.24 10.55
N ASP A 28 -12.50 -12.72 11.57
CA ASP A 28 -13.05 -13.07 12.88
C ASP A 28 -13.08 -11.89 13.86
N GLY A 29 -12.87 -10.65 13.36
CA GLY A 29 -12.76 -9.44 14.17
C GLY A 29 -11.38 -9.21 14.80
N ASP A 30 -10.51 -10.22 14.75
CA ASP A 30 -9.13 -10.16 15.19
C ASP A 30 -8.26 -9.20 14.35
N ARG A 31 -7.12 -8.76 14.87
CA ARG A 31 -6.10 -8.03 14.08
C ARG A 31 -5.15 -9.00 13.42
N GLU A 32 -4.78 -8.73 12.18
CA GLU A 32 -3.85 -9.56 11.41
C GLU A 32 -2.69 -8.72 10.89
N LEU A 33 -1.46 -9.14 11.18
CA LEU A 33 -0.24 -8.62 10.55
C LEU A 33 0.12 -9.51 9.36
N THR A 34 0.22 -8.93 8.16
CA THR A 34 0.48 -9.67 6.92
C THR A 34 1.22 -8.79 5.90
N MET A 35 1.76 -9.43 4.86
CA MET A 35 2.39 -8.74 3.73
C MET A 35 1.34 -8.46 2.65
N MET A 36 1.31 -7.22 2.15
CA MET A 36 0.39 -6.81 1.09
C MET A 36 1.12 -6.00 0.03
N ARG A 37 0.74 -6.17 -1.24
CA ARG A 37 1.32 -5.38 -2.34
C ARG A 37 0.94 -3.90 -2.18
N TRP A 38 1.93 -3.02 -2.16
CA TRP A 38 1.72 -1.59 -2.12
C TRP A 38 1.39 -1.05 -3.52
N GLY A 39 0.09 -0.85 -3.75
CA GLY A 39 -0.45 -0.38 -5.01
C GLY A 39 -1.86 -0.94 -5.27
N MET A 40 -2.89 -0.16 -4.93
CA MET A 40 -4.29 -0.50 -5.20
C MET A 40 -4.58 -0.60 -6.70
N PRO A 41 -5.56 -1.41 -7.14
CA PRO A 41 -5.93 -1.49 -8.55
C PRO A 41 -6.23 -0.11 -9.13
N SER A 42 -5.60 0.22 -10.26
CA SER A 42 -5.80 1.51 -10.92
C SER A 42 -7.19 1.60 -11.57
N PRO A 43 -7.78 2.80 -11.70
CA PRO A 43 -8.98 2.98 -12.52
C PRO A 43 -8.72 2.57 -13.97
N LYS A 44 -9.69 1.91 -14.62
CA LYS A 44 -9.55 1.40 -16.01
C LYS A 44 -9.11 2.48 -17.02
N PHE A 45 -9.55 3.73 -16.82
CA PHE A 45 -9.18 4.85 -17.69
C PHE A 45 -7.71 5.28 -17.57
N VAL A 46 -7.02 4.88 -16.50
CA VAL A 46 -5.58 5.11 -16.29
C VAL A 46 -4.77 4.01 -16.94
N THR A 47 -5.26 2.77 -16.89
CA THR A 47 -4.54 1.60 -17.41
C THR A 47 -4.72 1.40 -18.91
N LYS A 48 -5.81 1.90 -19.54
CA LYS A 48 -6.12 1.81 -20.99
C LYS A 48 -5.42 0.62 -21.70
N ASP A 49 -4.31 0.89 -22.38
CA ASP A 49 -3.58 -0.06 -23.25
C ASP A 49 -2.35 -0.69 -22.59
N ARG A 50 -2.10 -0.37 -21.31
CA ARG A 50 -0.96 -0.92 -20.57
C ARG A 50 -1.22 -2.38 -20.23
N LYS A 51 -0.28 -3.24 -20.63
CA LYS A 51 -0.24 -4.66 -20.23
C LYS A 51 0.02 -4.85 -18.73
N THR A 52 0.48 -3.81 -18.03
CA THR A 52 0.83 -3.85 -16.60
C THR A 52 0.19 -2.70 -15.83
N ASP A 53 -0.35 -3.02 -14.65
CA ASP A 53 -0.82 -2.03 -13.68
C ASP A 53 0.16 -1.98 -12.49
N PRO A 54 0.98 -0.92 -12.34
CA PRO A 54 1.85 -0.75 -11.17
C PRO A 54 1.03 -0.52 -9.88
N GLY A 55 -0.24 -0.15 -10.00
CA GLY A 55 -1.12 0.16 -8.89
C GLY A 55 -0.97 1.61 -8.41
N VAL A 56 -1.96 2.06 -7.63
CA VAL A 56 -2.03 3.38 -7.02
C VAL A 56 -1.58 3.27 -5.57
N THR A 57 -0.44 3.88 -5.24
CA THR A 57 0.14 3.85 -3.88
C THR A 57 -0.43 4.93 -2.96
N ASN A 58 -0.92 6.05 -3.52
CA ASN A 58 -1.45 7.19 -2.78
C ASN A 58 -2.84 7.61 -3.31
N ILE A 59 -3.86 7.54 -2.46
CA ILE A 59 -5.25 7.85 -2.78
C ILE A 59 -5.61 9.22 -2.20
N ARG A 60 -5.60 10.23 -3.08
CA ARG A 60 -5.82 11.64 -2.72
C ARG A 60 -7.28 12.09 -2.80
N ASN A 61 -8.09 11.45 -3.64
CA ASN A 61 -9.49 11.80 -3.87
C ASN A 61 -10.41 10.62 -3.56
N THR A 62 -10.82 10.49 -2.30
CA THR A 62 -11.76 9.45 -1.86
C THR A 62 -13.19 9.66 -2.37
N LYS A 63 -13.52 10.81 -2.96
CA LYS A 63 -14.83 11.03 -3.59
C LYS A 63 -14.97 10.35 -4.95
N SER A 64 -13.86 9.90 -5.55
CA SER A 64 -13.91 9.18 -6.82
C SER A 64 -14.72 7.88 -6.70
N PRO A 65 -15.68 7.62 -7.62
CA PRO A 65 -16.45 6.38 -7.62
C PRO A 65 -15.62 5.11 -7.64
N HIS A 66 -14.41 5.17 -8.23
CA HIS A 66 -13.50 4.02 -8.31
C HIS A 66 -13.17 3.41 -6.95
N TRP A 67 -12.99 4.25 -5.92
CA TRP A 67 -12.58 3.83 -4.58
C TRP A 67 -13.73 3.36 -3.70
N ARG A 68 -14.98 3.71 -4.02
CA ARG A 68 -16.16 3.51 -3.13
C ARG A 68 -16.26 2.10 -2.55
N ARG A 69 -15.93 1.09 -3.35
CA ARG A 69 -15.96 -0.33 -2.95
C ARG A 69 -14.95 -0.72 -1.86
N TRP A 70 -13.98 0.14 -1.54
CA TRP A 70 -12.91 -0.09 -0.56
C TRP A 70 -12.88 0.99 0.54
N LEU A 71 -13.94 1.78 0.71
CA LEU A 71 -13.99 2.84 1.73
C LEU A 71 -14.67 2.44 3.04
N SER A 72 -15.33 1.28 3.06
CA SER A 72 -15.96 0.74 4.25
C SER A 72 -14.92 0.22 5.26
N PRO A 73 -15.29 0.10 6.57
CA PRO A 73 -14.35 -0.26 7.63
C PRO A 73 -13.60 -1.58 7.43
N GLU A 74 -14.23 -2.56 6.78
CA GLU A 74 -13.63 -3.86 6.45
C GLU A 74 -12.45 -3.75 5.47
N HIS A 75 -12.33 -2.63 4.76
CA HIS A 75 -11.22 -2.35 3.85
C HIS A 75 -10.17 -1.42 4.44
N ARG A 76 -10.20 -1.15 5.74
CA ARG A 76 -9.18 -0.31 6.39
C ARG A 76 -8.01 -1.16 6.84
N CYS A 77 -6.82 -0.60 6.65
CA CYS A 77 -5.59 -1.17 7.17
C CYS A 77 -4.60 -0.06 7.52
N VAL A 78 -3.53 -0.42 8.21
CA VAL A 78 -2.43 0.48 8.53
C VAL A 78 -1.12 -0.10 7.98
N VAL A 79 -0.33 0.73 7.32
CA VAL A 79 0.98 0.35 6.77
C VAL A 79 2.04 0.84 7.75
N ALA A 80 2.84 -0.08 8.28
CA ALA A 80 3.89 0.23 9.23
C ALA A 80 5.11 0.85 8.54
N PHE A 81 5.69 1.90 9.15
CA PHE A 81 6.94 2.52 8.71
C PHE A 81 7.70 3.16 9.87
N THR A 82 8.99 3.44 9.68
CA THR A 82 9.83 4.20 10.63
C THR A 82 10.33 5.51 10.03
N SER A 83 10.51 5.56 8.71
CA SER A 83 10.69 6.76 7.91
C SER A 83 10.07 6.58 6.51
N PHE A 84 9.86 7.68 5.80
CA PHE A 84 9.46 7.68 4.38
C PHE A 84 10.22 8.76 3.63
N SER A 85 10.21 8.71 2.29
CA SER A 85 10.91 9.68 1.46
C SER A 85 9.97 10.43 0.52
N GLU A 86 10.22 11.72 0.35
CA GLU A 86 9.66 12.52 -0.75
C GLU A 86 10.80 13.06 -1.63
N TYR A 87 10.49 13.45 -2.87
CA TYR A 87 11.49 14.03 -3.75
C TYR A 87 11.50 15.56 -3.65
N GLU A 88 12.65 16.12 -3.29
CA GLU A 88 12.89 17.55 -3.38
C GLU A 88 13.76 17.89 -4.59
N ARG A 89 13.68 19.15 -5.06
CA ARG A 89 14.54 19.66 -6.11
C ARG A 89 15.72 20.41 -5.48
N ALA A 90 16.89 19.79 -5.53
CA ALA A 90 18.15 20.44 -5.15
C ALA A 90 19.05 20.53 -6.39
N GLY A 91 19.48 21.74 -6.75
CA GLY A 91 20.37 21.96 -7.90
C GLY A 91 19.83 21.40 -9.22
N GLY A 92 18.52 21.43 -9.44
CA GLY A 92 17.87 20.92 -10.65
C GLY A 92 17.67 19.40 -10.72
N LYS A 93 18.15 18.63 -9.73
CA LYS A 93 17.94 17.17 -9.64
C LYS A 93 16.89 16.83 -8.58
N LYS A 94 16.15 15.73 -8.82
CA LYS A 94 15.26 15.15 -7.81
C LYS A 94 16.11 14.32 -6.85
N VAL A 95 16.13 14.69 -5.58
CA VAL A 95 16.83 13.96 -4.52
C VAL A 95 15.82 13.47 -3.49
N PRO A 96 15.94 12.22 -3.01
CA PRO A 96 15.08 11.73 -1.94
C PRO A 96 15.46 12.41 -0.63
N VAL A 97 14.47 13.00 0.04
CA VAL A 97 14.58 13.55 1.39
C VAL A 97 13.81 12.63 2.33
N TRP A 98 14.49 12.18 3.38
CA TRP A 98 13.93 11.24 4.36
C TRP A 98 13.29 11.98 5.52
N ILE A 99 12.07 11.59 5.84
CA ILE A 99 11.23 12.17 6.88
C ILE A 99 10.89 11.07 7.88
N ALA A 100 11.04 11.37 9.17
CA ALA A 100 10.68 10.52 10.30
C ALA A 100 9.96 11.36 11.36
N LEU A 101 9.29 10.71 12.31
CA LEU A 101 8.62 11.44 13.40
C LEU A 101 9.62 12.12 14.36
N SER A 102 10.80 11.53 14.53
CA SER A 102 11.92 12.04 15.33
C SER A 102 13.23 11.35 14.89
N GLU A 103 14.37 11.74 15.46
CA GLU A 103 15.68 11.12 15.16
C GLU A 103 15.74 9.64 15.52
N GLU A 104 14.97 9.21 16.53
CA GLU A 104 14.86 7.82 16.96
C GLU A 104 14.07 6.94 15.98
N ARG A 105 13.38 7.55 14.99
CA ARG A 105 12.57 6.86 13.97
C ARG A 105 11.60 5.83 14.58
N PRO A 106 10.74 6.23 15.53
CA PRO A 106 9.80 5.31 16.16
C PRO A 106 8.84 4.72 15.13
N LEU A 107 8.28 3.54 15.45
CA LEU A 107 7.26 2.92 14.63
C LEU A 107 6.05 3.85 14.48
N ALA A 108 5.67 4.11 13.23
CA ALA A 108 4.53 4.90 12.85
C ALA A 108 3.68 4.13 11.83
N VAL A 109 2.51 4.68 11.51
CA VAL A 109 1.60 4.07 10.54
C VAL A 109 0.98 5.07 9.58
N PHE A 110 0.84 4.67 8.33
CA PHE A 110 -0.05 5.36 7.40
C PHE A 110 -1.44 4.74 7.44
N ALA A 111 -2.46 5.61 7.49
CA ALA A 111 -3.84 5.20 7.24
C ALA A 111 -3.97 4.75 5.77
N SER A 112 -4.48 3.53 5.55
CA SER A 112 -4.55 2.92 4.23
C SER A 112 -5.90 2.26 3.99
N ILE A 113 -6.20 2.01 2.72
CA ILE A 113 -7.28 1.10 2.32
C ILE A 113 -6.70 -0.12 1.64
N MET A 114 -7.42 -1.23 1.73
CA MET A 114 -7.06 -2.51 1.16
C MET A 114 -8.14 -3.12 0.28
N GLY A 115 -7.72 -3.94 -0.67
CA GLY A 115 -8.62 -4.70 -1.53
C GLY A 115 -7.97 -5.93 -2.12
N VAL A 116 -8.80 -6.85 -2.58
CA VAL A 116 -8.37 -7.95 -3.43
C VAL A 116 -8.36 -7.46 -4.87
N ALA A 117 -7.23 -7.60 -5.57
CA ALA A 117 -7.24 -7.43 -7.02
C ALA A 117 -7.82 -8.68 -7.67
N PRO A 118 -8.50 -8.55 -8.82
CA PRO A 118 -8.86 -9.71 -9.62
C PRO A 118 -7.61 -10.52 -9.98
N PRO A 119 -7.70 -11.86 -10.08
CA PRO A 119 -6.57 -12.72 -10.39
C PRO A 119 -5.88 -12.27 -11.68
N ARG A 120 -4.54 -12.12 -11.63
CA ARG A 120 -3.75 -11.88 -12.85
C ARG A 120 -3.40 -13.21 -13.47
N ILE A 121 -3.78 -13.42 -14.73
CA ILE A 121 -3.20 -14.47 -15.57
C ILE A 121 -1.87 -13.93 -16.09
N ARG A 122 -0.74 -14.37 -15.52
CA ARG A 122 0.56 -14.29 -16.20
C ARG A 122 0.80 -15.64 -16.89
N GLY A 123 1.48 -15.60 -18.05
CA GLY A 123 1.64 -16.74 -18.95
C GLY A 123 1.93 -18.08 -18.28
N LEU A 124 1.34 -19.14 -18.86
CA LEU A 124 1.36 -20.55 -18.43
C LEU A 124 0.92 -20.78 -16.97
N GLY A 125 -0.41 -20.80 -16.77
CA GLY A 125 -1.07 -21.71 -15.81
C GLY A 125 -1.01 -21.40 -14.32
N ALA A 126 -0.14 -20.49 -13.85
CA ALA A 126 -0.07 -20.17 -12.42
C ALA A 126 -1.02 -19.02 -12.04
N ILE A 127 -2.24 -19.35 -11.60
CA ILE A 127 -3.09 -18.41 -10.86
C ILE A 127 -2.42 -18.19 -9.50
N ARG A 128 -1.78 -17.04 -9.28
CA ARG A 128 -1.40 -16.67 -7.91
C ARG A 128 -2.67 -16.38 -7.11
N PRO A 129 -2.80 -16.90 -5.87
CA PRO A 129 -3.96 -16.61 -5.04
C PRO A 129 -4.13 -15.11 -4.93
N ASN A 130 -5.40 -14.68 -4.89
CA ASN A 130 -5.84 -13.29 -4.71
C ASN A 130 -4.85 -12.47 -3.88
N HIS A 131 -3.97 -11.72 -4.54
CA HIS A 131 -3.02 -10.87 -3.84
C HIS A 131 -3.83 -9.76 -3.16
N LEU A 132 -3.51 -9.52 -1.90
CA LEU A 132 -4.03 -8.38 -1.14
C LEU A 132 -3.23 -7.14 -1.51
N HIS A 133 -3.92 -6.05 -1.82
CA HIS A 133 -3.34 -4.76 -2.17
C HIS A 133 -3.65 -3.73 -1.10
N CYS A 134 -2.72 -2.82 -0.84
CA CYS A 134 -2.94 -1.65 0.01
C CYS A 134 -2.53 -0.35 -0.70
N GLY A 135 -3.13 0.77 -0.29
CA GLY A 135 -2.79 2.11 -0.77
C GLY A 135 -3.01 3.14 0.31
N LEU A 136 -2.06 4.07 0.44
CA LEU A 136 -2.08 5.11 1.46
C LEU A 136 -3.27 6.03 1.19
N ARG A 137 -4.11 6.21 2.20
CA ARG A 137 -5.15 7.22 2.18
C ARG A 137 -4.55 8.50 2.74
N THR A 138 -4.10 9.37 1.86
CA THR A 138 -3.67 10.71 2.28
C THR A 138 -4.92 11.49 2.70
N LEU A 139 -5.20 11.54 4.00
CA LEU A 139 -5.91 12.67 4.56
C LEU A 139 -5.01 13.87 4.26
N ARG A 140 -5.48 14.89 3.55
CA ARG A 140 -4.71 16.13 3.42
C ARG A 140 -4.33 16.54 4.85
N ALA A 141 -3.05 16.51 5.19
CA ALA A 141 -2.55 17.42 6.20
C ALA A 141 -2.93 18.81 5.65
N ARG A 142 -3.77 19.52 6.41
CA ARG A 142 -4.08 20.91 6.07
C ARG A 142 -2.81 21.73 6.22
#